data_AF-A0A9D4EP30-F1
#
_entry.id   AF-A0A9D4EP30-F1
#
_cell.length_a   1.000
_cell.length_b   1.000
_cell.length_c   1.000
_cell.angle_alpha   90.00
_cell.angle_beta   90.00
_cell.angle_gamma   90.00
#
_symmetry.space_group_name_H-M   'P 1'
#
loop_
_entity.id
_entity.type
_entity.pdbx_description
1 polymer ?
#
loop_
_entity_poly.entity_id
_entity_poly.type
_entity_poly.pdbx_seq_one_letter_code
_entity_poly.pdbx_strand_id
1 'polypeptide(L)' 'MELLFIDIDECVTNKQPCQNGATCNNLFNKYTCTCASGWQGTNCDVGGCPVKYIT' A
#
# COMPACT_ATOMS: atom_id res chain seq x y z
N MET A 1 -28.20 12.80 -13.85
CA MET A 1 -27.98 12.02 -12.61
C MET A 1 -26.49 11.76 -12.54
N GLU A 2 -25.72 12.79 -12.18
CA GLU A 2 -24.30 12.62 -11.89
C GLU A 2 -24.24 12.13 -10.45
N LEU A 3 -24.32 10.82 -10.25
CA LEU A 3 -23.75 10.28 -9.02
C LEU A 3 -22.25 10.48 -9.17
N LEU A 4 -21.78 11.66 -8.75
CA LEU A 4 -20.36 11.96 -8.59
C LEU A 4 -19.80 10.88 -7.68
N PHE A 5 -19.18 9.89 -8.29
CA PHE A 5 -18.41 8.88 -7.59
C PHE A 5 -17.26 9.64 -6.93
N ILE A 6 -17.50 10.08 -5.70
CA ILE A 6 -16.48 10.72 -4.90
C ILE A 6 -15.45 9.63 -4.61
N ASP A 7 -14.24 9.84 -5.09
CA ASP A 7 -13.17 8.91 -4.80
C ASP A 7 -12.81 9.03 -3.33
N ILE A 8 -12.80 7.90 -2.63
CA ILE A 8 -12.42 7.85 -1.23
C ILE A 8 -10.91 7.63 -1.20
N ASP A 9 -10.17 8.56 -0.60
CA ASP A 9 -8.74 8.35 -0.42
C ASP A 9 -8.50 7.26 0.63
N GLU A 10 -8.27 6.02 0.19
CA GLU A 10 -8.03 4.90 1.10
C GLU A 10 -6.67 5.00 1.81
N CYS A 11 -5.75 5.82 1.30
CA CYS A 11 -4.48 6.10 1.98
C CYS A 11 -4.69 6.96 3.23
N VAL A 12 -5.75 7.77 3.29
CA VAL A 12 -6.07 8.66 4.41
C VAL A 12 -7.13 8.05 5.36
N THR A 13 -8.12 7.35 4.81
CA THR A 13 -9.35 7.04 5.56
C THR A 13 -9.26 5.79 6.46
N ASN A 14 -8.35 4.83 6.21
CA ASN A 14 -8.31 3.56 6.94
C ASN A 14 -6.90 3.09 7.39
N LYS A 15 -6.28 3.85 8.30
CA LYS A 15 -5.06 3.44 9.05
C LYS A 15 -3.77 3.27 8.23
N GLN A 16 -3.61 3.91 7.07
CA GLN A 16 -2.44 3.75 6.19
C GLN A 16 -2.22 2.26 5.82
N PRO A 17 -2.85 1.77 4.73
CA PRO A 17 -2.92 0.34 4.47
C PRO A 17 -1.56 -0.32 4.15
N CYS A 18 -0.62 0.45 3.61
CA CYS A 18 0.71 0.00 3.23
C CYS A 18 1.66 0.00 4.43
N GLN A 19 2.35 -1.12 4.66
CA GLN A 19 3.24 -1.32 5.80
C GLN A 19 4.72 -1.23 5.40
N ASN A 20 5.61 -1.29 6.39
CA ASN A 20 7.05 -1.49 6.22
C ASN A 20 7.74 -0.47 5.31
N GLY A 21 7.34 0.81 5.42
CA GLY A 21 7.93 1.90 4.65
C GLY A 21 7.48 1.95 3.20
N ALA A 22 6.41 1.24 2.84
CA ALA A 22 5.80 1.33 1.52
C ALA A 22 5.07 2.66 1.30
N THR A 23 4.98 3.07 0.04
CA THR A 23 4.21 4.24 -0.39
C THR A 23 2.81 3.81 -0.79
N CYS A 24 1.79 4.46 -0.22
CA CYS A 24 0.40 4.24 -0.62
C CYS A 24 0.04 5.13 -1.80
N ASN A 25 -0.59 4.55 -2.81
CA ASN A 25 -1.09 5.26 -3.98
C ASN A 25 -2.62 5.10 -4.03
N ASN A 26 -3.33 6.23 -3.91
CA ASN A 26 -4.77 6.28 -4.07
C ASN A 26 -5.15 6.19 -5.56
N LEU A 27 -6.16 5.38 -5.88
CA LEU A 27 -6.73 5.22 -7.21
C LEU A 27 -8.26 5.20 -7.12
N PHE A 28 -8.93 5.34 -8.25
CA PHE A 28 -10.39 5.35 -8.26
C PHE A 28 -11.00 4.04 -7.70
N ASN A 29 -11.66 4.15 -6.53
CA ASN A 29 -12.25 3.05 -5.74
C ASN A 29 -11.27 1.96 -5.26
N LYS A 30 -9.96 2.26 -5.17
CA LYS A 30 -8.96 1.29 -4.68
C LYS A 30 -7.63 1.97 -4.38
N TYR A 31 -6.76 1.28 -3.65
CA TYR A 31 -5.36 1.69 -3.51
C TYR A 31 -4.37 0.64 -4.05
N THR A 32 -3.13 1.06 -4.23
CA THR A 32 -1.97 0.17 -4.42
C THR A 32 -0.80 0.59 -3.53
N CYS A 33 0.01 -0.38 -3.11
CA CYS A 33 1.22 -0.11 -2.34
C CYS A 33 2.48 -0.32 -3.19
N THR A 34 3.35 0.68 -3.23
CA THR A 34 4.71 0.53 -3.75
C THR A 34 5.61 0.08 -2.62
N CYS A 35 5.97 -1.20 -2.62
CA CYS A 35 6.74 -1.80 -1.54
C CYS A 35 8.21 -1.37 -1.56
N ALA A 36 8.78 -1.20 -0.36
CA ALA A 36 10.22 -1.07 -0.18
C ALA A 36 10.92 -2.40 -0.55
N SER A 37 12.21 -2.32 -0.89
CA SER A 37 12.99 -3.49 -1.29
C SER A 37 12.93 -4.61 -0.25
N GLY A 38 12.62 -5.82 -0.69
CA GLY A 38 12.50 -7.00 0.16
C GLY A 38 11.10 -7.25 0.74
N TRP A 39 10.16 -6.32 0.59
CA TRP A 39 8.75 -6.48 1.00
C TRP A 39 7.85 -6.71 -0.22
N GLN A 40 6.77 -7.45 -0.01
CA GLN A 40 5.80 -7.91 -1.00
C GLN A 40 4.42 -8.06 -0.34
N GLY A 41 3.42 -8.46 -1.13
CA GLY A 41 2.02 -8.54 -0.71
C GLY A 41 1.27 -7.24 -1.00
N THR A 42 -0.06 -7.31 -0.99
CA THR A 42 -0.93 -6.15 -1.31
C THR A 42 -0.64 -4.96 -0.40
N ASN A 43 -0.30 -5.24 0.85
CA ASN A 43 -0.05 -4.24 1.88
C ASN A 43 1.44 -4.14 2.23
N CYS A 44 2.32 -4.76 1.45
CA CYS A 44 3.75 -4.84 1.72
C CYS A 44 4.07 -5.47 3.09
N ASP A 45 3.25 -6.43 3.51
CA ASP A 45 3.26 -7.13 4.79
C ASP A 45 3.91 -8.52 4.71
N VAL A 46 4.26 -8.98 3.51
CA VAL A 46 4.90 -10.27 3.24
C VAL A 46 6.36 -10.05 2.86
N GLY A 47 7.27 -10.80 3.45
CA GLY A 47 8.70 -10.60 3.24
C GLY A 47 9.26 -9.64 4.28
N GLY A 48 10.22 -8.82 3.89
CA GLY A 48 11.25 -8.36 4.79
C GLY A 48 12.32 -9.43 4.77
N CYS A 49 13.34 -9.22 3.94
CA CYS A 49 14.57 -9.99 4.08
C CYS A 49 14.94 -9.88 5.56
N PRO A 50 14.94 -10.97 6.37
CA PRO A 50 15.74 -10.90 7.57
C PRO A 50 17.12 -10.59 7.01
N VAL A 51 17.73 -9.50 7.45
CA VAL A 51 19.08 -9.04 7.04
C VAL A 51 20.20 -10.07 7.30
N LYS A 52 19.85 -11.35 7.39
CA LYS A 52 20.65 -12.56 7.48
C LYS A 52 20.85 -13.30 6.14
N TYR A 53 20.21 -12.90 5.03
CA TYR A 53 20.30 -13.63 3.75
C TYR A 53 20.89 -12.85 2.56
N ILE A 54 21.48 -11.68 2.79
CA ILE A 54 22.30 -11.02 1.77
C ILE A 54 23.68 -10.81 2.39
N THR A 55 24.57 -11.76 2.05
CA THR A 55 25.99 -11.96 2.45
C THR A 55 26.28 -12.31 3.90
#